data_AF-A0A973WF84-F1
#
_entry.id   AF-A0A973WF84-F1
#
_cell.length_a   1.000
_cell.length_b   1.000
_cell.length_c   1.000
_cell.angle_alpha   90.00
_cell.angle_beta   90.00
_cell.angle_gamma   90.00
#
_symmetry.space_group_name_H-M   'P 1'
#
loop_
_entity.id
_entity.type
_entity.pdbx_description
1 polymer ?
#
loop_
_entity_poly.entity_id
_entity_poly.type
_entity_poly.pdbx_seq_one_letter_code
_entity_poly.pdbx_strand_id
1 'polypeptide(L)'
;MASQTHSPTDGTHEAIDIPQAEHGAGFPPFDANTFSSQILWLVITFGVFYWIMKNVVVPRLSGILEDRRDRIAGDLAEANRLKQETDEAIASYEQALADARAKAHGIASETRAKLKSGIESRREKAEADLAVKLSEAEAKITGMKNEALSQVEEIAGETTTELVKVLMGKAPTKTDLGKALKAALN
;
A
#
# COMPACT_ATOMS: atom_id res chain seq x y z
N MET A 1 -120.09 11.81 -36.30
CA MET A 1 -119.09 12.18 -37.32
C MET A 1 -118.08 11.03 -37.35
N ALA A 2 -118.23 10.11 -38.31
CA ALA A 2 -117.43 10.04 -39.54
C ALA A 2 -116.01 9.51 -39.24
N SER A 3 -115.76 8.21 -39.49
CA SER A 3 -114.97 7.70 -40.64
C SER A 3 -113.52 7.43 -40.21
N GLN A 4 -112.78 6.34 -40.52
CA GLN A 4 -112.72 5.52 -41.73
C GLN A 4 -111.79 4.28 -41.47
N THR A 5 -112.25 3.09 -41.85
CA THR A 5 -111.60 2.04 -42.70
C THR A 5 -110.18 1.47 -42.40
N HIS A 6 -110.05 0.13 -42.25
CA HIS A 6 -109.68 -0.84 -43.32
C HIS A 6 -109.40 -2.26 -42.72
N SER A 7 -109.98 -3.31 -43.29
CA SER A 7 -109.44 -4.70 -43.32
C SER A 7 -108.95 -4.93 -44.77
N PRO A 8 -107.98 -5.81 -45.14
CA PRO A 8 -107.71 -7.16 -44.60
C PRO A 8 -106.21 -7.62 -44.63
N THR A 9 -105.88 -8.78 -44.01
CA THR A 9 -105.06 -9.85 -44.65
C THR A 9 -105.08 -11.12 -43.80
N ASP A 10 -105.51 -12.20 -44.45
CA ASP A 10 -105.46 -13.59 -44.03
C ASP A 10 -104.10 -14.18 -44.43
N GLY A 11 -103.50 -15.07 -43.62
CA GLY A 11 -102.19 -15.66 -43.92
C GLY A 11 -101.47 -16.31 -42.73
N THR A 12 -101.85 -17.54 -42.42
CA THR A 12 -100.98 -18.68 -42.04
C THR A 12 -99.80 -18.41 -41.09
N HIS A 13 -100.02 -18.57 -39.78
CA HIS A 13 -98.98 -19.02 -38.86
C HIS A 13 -99.30 -20.47 -38.47
N GLU A 14 -98.44 -21.39 -38.92
CA GLU A 14 -98.52 -22.81 -38.56
C GLU A 14 -98.65 -22.97 -37.05
N ALA A 15 -99.64 -23.76 -36.63
CA ALA A 15 -99.84 -24.14 -35.26
C ALA A 15 -98.66 -25.01 -34.80
N ILE A 16 -97.82 -24.46 -33.92
CA ILE A 16 -97.00 -25.26 -33.02
C ILE A 16 -97.90 -25.57 -31.82
N ASP A 17 -98.41 -26.80 -31.78
CA ASP A 17 -99.11 -27.33 -30.62
C ASP A 17 -98.11 -27.46 -29.46
N ILE A 18 -98.22 -26.58 -28.45
CA ILE A 18 -97.48 -26.72 -27.20
C ILE A 18 -98.47 -27.25 -26.17
N PRO A 19 -98.35 -28.53 -25.77
CA PRO A 19 -99.22 -29.12 -24.77
C PRO A 19 -99.00 -28.43 -23.41
N GLN A 20 -100.10 -28.03 -22.77
CA GLN A 20 -100.10 -27.56 -21.40
C GLN A 20 -99.82 -28.74 -20.45
N ALA A 21 -98.64 -28.74 -19.83
CA ALA A 21 -98.31 -29.53 -18.66
C ALA A 21 -98.12 -28.60 -17.45
N GLU A 22 -98.67 -28.99 -16.30
CA GLU A 22 -98.68 -28.26 -15.04
C GLU A 22 -97.29 -28.12 -14.36
N HIS A 23 -97.21 -27.12 -13.47
CA HIS A 23 -96.47 -27.02 -12.20
C HIS A 23 -95.51 -25.84 -12.07
N GLY A 24 -95.57 -25.21 -10.88
CA GLY A 24 -94.88 -23.97 -10.54
C GLY A 24 -93.39 -24.06 -10.74
N ALA A 25 -92.85 -23.12 -11.52
CA ALA A 25 -91.43 -23.00 -11.75
C ALA A 25 -91.01 -21.56 -11.48
N GLY A 26 -90.17 -21.38 -10.46
CA GLY A 26 -89.46 -20.13 -10.21
C GLY A 26 -88.57 -19.75 -11.40
N PHE A 27 -88.05 -18.53 -11.38
CA PHE A 27 -87.15 -17.96 -12.40
C PHE A 27 -86.20 -19.05 -12.97
N PRO A 28 -86.24 -19.36 -14.29
CA PRO A 28 -85.56 -20.51 -14.87
C PRO A 28 -84.05 -20.66 -14.52
N PRO A 29 -83.29 -19.57 -14.30
CA PRO A 29 -81.91 -19.64 -13.79
C PRO A 29 -81.71 -20.20 -12.36
N PHE A 30 -82.75 -20.33 -11.55
CA PHE A 30 -82.69 -20.82 -10.17
C PHE A 30 -83.42 -22.16 -9.97
N ASP A 31 -83.36 -23.04 -10.97
CA ASP A 31 -83.85 -24.41 -10.82
C ASP A 31 -82.86 -25.26 -10.00
N ALA A 32 -83.27 -25.59 -8.77
CA ALA A 32 -82.44 -26.30 -7.80
C ALA A 32 -81.98 -27.69 -8.26
N ASN A 33 -82.69 -28.31 -9.20
CA ASN A 33 -82.35 -29.62 -9.74
C ASN A 33 -81.05 -29.60 -10.58
N THR A 34 -80.68 -28.44 -11.13
CA THR A 34 -79.46 -28.28 -11.96
C THR A 34 -78.20 -28.01 -11.15
N PHE A 35 -78.33 -27.51 -9.90
CA PHE A 35 -77.20 -27.17 -9.05
C PHE A 35 -76.31 -28.36 -8.73
N SER A 36 -76.88 -29.55 -8.51
CA SER A 36 -76.10 -30.77 -8.23
C SER A 36 -75.12 -31.11 -9.35
N SER A 37 -75.55 -30.99 -10.61
CA SER A 37 -74.69 -31.23 -11.79
C SER A 37 -73.64 -30.13 -11.95
N GLN A 38 -74.01 -28.86 -11.75
CA GLN A 38 -73.07 -27.74 -11.80
C GLN A 38 -71.99 -27.84 -10.73
N ILE A 39 -72.37 -28.19 -9.49
CA ILE A 39 -71.43 -28.39 -8.38
C ILE A 39 -70.50 -29.58 -8.68
N LEU A 40 -71.02 -30.69 -9.21
CA LEU A 40 -70.20 -31.84 -9.60
C LEU A 40 -69.13 -31.44 -10.62
N TRP A 41 -69.52 -30.77 -11.71
CA TRP A 41 -68.58 -30.31 -12.73
C TRP A 41 -67.61 -29.23 -12.22
N LEU A 42 -68.07 -28.34 -11.34
CA LEU A 42 -67.22 -27.36 -10.68
C LEU A 42 -66.13 -28.07 -9.86
N VAL A 43 -66.49 -29.07 -9.06
CA VAL A 43 -65.51 -29.83 -8.26
C VAL A 43 -64.52 -30.57 -9.15
N ILE A 44 -64.98 -31.19 -10.25
CA ILE A 44 -64.11 -31.88 -11.20
C ILE A 44 -63.13 -30.91 -11.85
N THR A 45 -63.62 -29.81 -12.44
CA THR A 45 -62.79 -28.83 -13.15
C THR A 45 -61.84 -28.09 -12.20
N PHE A 46 -62.33 -27.71 -11.01
CA PHE A 46 -61.51 -27.10 -9.98
C PHE A 46 -60.45 -28.08 -9.44
N GLY A 47 -60.79 -29.35 -9.26
CA GLY A 47 -59.85 -30.40 -8.84
C GLY A 47 -58.72 -30.60 -9.85
N VAL A 48 -59.06 -30.67 -11.15
CA VAL A 48 -58.07 -30.75 -12.24
C VAL A 48 -57.20 -29.48 -12.27
N PHE A 49 -57.79 -28.30 -12.18
CA PHE A 49 -57.05 -27.04 -12.13
C PHE A 49 -56.10 -26.95 -10.93
N TYR A 50 -56.58 -27.34 -9.74
CA TYR A 50 -55.77 -27.39 -8.52
C TYR A 50 -54.59 -28.36 -8.67
N TRP A 51 -54.82 -29.53 -9.27
CA TRP A 51 -53.77 -30.51 -9.53
C TRP A 51 -52.69 -29.95 -10.48
N ILE A 52 -53.08 -29.24 -11.54
CA ILE A 52 -52.14 -28.56 -12.44
C ILE A 52 -51.36 -27.45 -11.70
N MET A 53 -52.05 -26.64 -10.90
CA MET A 53 -51.42 -25.57 -10.12
C MET A 53 -50.36 -26.12 -9.17
N LYS A 54 -50.72 -27.16 -8.41
CA LYS A 54 -49.84 -27.84 -7.45
C LYS A 54 -48.62 -28.47 -8.13
N ASN A 55 -48.82 -29.17 -9.25
CA ASN A 55 -47.76 -30.00 -9.83
C ASN A 55 -46.94 -29.30 -10.93
N VAL A 56 -47.42 -28.19 -11.50
CA VAL A 56 -46.75 -27.52 -12.62
C VAL A 56 -46.39 -26.08 -12.30
N VAL A 57 -47.35 -25.28 -11.81
CA VAL A 57 -47.15 -23.83 -11.64
C VAL A 57 -46.30 -23.54 -10.40
N VAL A 58 -46.67 -24.12 -9.25
CA VAL A 58 -45.93 -23.96 -7.99
C VAL A 58 -44.47 -24.39 -8.11
N PRO A 59 -44.12 -25.60 -8.63
CA PRO A 59 -42.72 -26.00 -8.74
C PRO A 59 -41.93 -25.14 -9.72
N ARG A 60 -42.53 -24.68 -10.82
CA ARG A 60 -41.86 -23.76 -11.75
C ARG A 60 -41.54 -22.41 -11.10
N LEU A 61 -42.47 -21.85 -10.34
CA LEU A 61 -42.25 -20.58 -9.64
C LEU A 61 -41.21 -20.74 -8.53
N SER A 62 -41.24 -21.86 -7.80
CA SER A 62 -40.24 -22.18 -6.79
C SER A 62 -38.84 -22.30 -7.39
N GLY A 63 -38.69 -22.95 -8.55
CA GLY A 63 -37.40 -23.07 -9.23
C GLY A 63 -36.81 -21.70 -9.60
N ILE A 64 -37.62 -20.82 -10.20
CA ILE A 64 -37.15 -19.47 -10.57
C ILE A 64 -36.75 -18.66 -9.33
N LEU A 65 -37.51 -18.78 -8.24
CA LEU A 65 -37.19 -18.07 -7.02
C LEU A 65 -35.90 -18.60 -6.39
N GLU A 66 -35.71 -19.92 -6.38
CA GLU A 66 -34.50 -20.55 -5.88
C GLU A 66 -33.27 -20.17 -6.73
N ASP A 67 -33.37 -20.25 -8.06
CA ASP A 67 -32.28 -19.84 -8.97
C ASP A 67 -31.83 -18.39 -8.71
N ARG A 68 -32.79 -17.49 -8.47
CA ARG A 68 -32.47 -16.09 -8.12
C ARG A 68 -31.80 -15.99 -6.76
N ARG A 69 -32.30 -16.73 -5.76
CA ARG A 69 -31.72 -16.74 -4.41
C ARG A 69 -30.31 -17.28 -4.43
N ASP A 70 -30.08 -18.39 -5.12
CA ASP A 70 -28.78 -19.03 -5.27
C ASP A 70 -27.80 -18.12 -5.99
N ARG A 71 -28.24 -17.47 -7.08
CA ARG A 71 -27.40 -16.49 -7.78
C ARG A 71 -27.02 -15.32 -6.89
N ILE A 72 -27.99 -14.73 -6.18
CA ILE A 72 -27.71 -13.60 -5.27
C ILE A 72 -26.78 -14.03 -4.13
N ALA A 73 -27.01 -15.22 -3.56
CA ALA A 73 -26.17 -15.77 -2.51
C ALA A 73 -24.74 -16.05 -3.00
N GLY A 74 -24.61 -16.59 -4.22
CA GLY A 74 -23.33 -16.80 -4.90
C GLY A 74 -22.59 -15.49 -5.16
N ASP A 75 -23.26 -14.51 -5.76
CA ASP A 75 -22.70 -13.19 -6.05
C ASP A 75 -22.26 -12.49 -4.75
N LEU A 76 -23.04 -12.60 -3.66
CA LEU A 76 -22.71 -12.02 -2.37
C LEU A 76 -21.54 -12.76 -1.69
N ALA A 77 -21.49 -14.09 -1.78
CA ALA A 77 -20.39 -14.88 -1.26
C ALA A 77 -19.08 -14.57 -1.99
N GLU A 78 -19.13 -14.45 -3.32
CA GLU A 78 -17.98 -14.07 -4.13
C GLU A 78 -17.53 -12.64 -3.85
N ALA A 79 -18.46 -11.68 -3.75
CA ALA A 79 -18.14 -10.31 -3.37
C ALA A 79 -17.46 -10.23 -1.99
N ASN A 80 -17.95 -10.99 -1.00
CA ASN A 80 -17.34 -11.06 0.32
C ASN A 80 -15.96 -11.72 0.28
N ARG A 81 -15.77 -12.79 -0.49
CA ARG A 81 -14.47 -13.44 -0.68
C ARG A 81 -13.46 -12.47 -1.30
N LEU A 82 -13.83 -11.81 -2.39
CA LEU A 82 -12.96 -10.83 -3.06
C LEU A 82 -12.62 -9.64 -2.16
N LYS A 83 -13.60 -9.18 -1.35
CA LYS A 83 -13.36 -8.15 -0.36
C LYS A 83 -12.34 -8.61 0.69
N GLN A 84 -12.52 -9.80 1.24
CA GLN A 84 -11.61 -10.36 2.24
C GLN A 84 -10.19 -10.54 1.68
N GLU A 85 -10.06 -11.06 0.47
CA GLU A 85 -8.77 -11.19 -0.23
C GLU A 85 -8.11 -9.83 -0.47
N THR A 86 -8.90 -8.81 -0.81
CA THR A 86 -8.39 -7.44 -0.99
C THR A 86 -7.93 -6.84 0.34
N ASP A 87 -8.72 -6.99 1.41
CA ASP A 87 -8.39 -6.48 2.73
C ASP A 87 -7.11 -7.16 3.27
N GLU A 88 -6.95 -8.47 3.06
CA GLU A 88 -5.74 -9.22 3.41
C GLU A 88 -4.52 -8.78 2.57
N ALA A 89 -4.70 -8.59 1.26
CA ALA A 89 -3.65 -8.09 0.39
C ALA A 89 -3.20 -6.67 0.77
N ILE A 90 -4.13 -5.78 1.13
CA ILE A 90 -3.83 -4.43 1.61
C ILE A 90 -3.05 -4.52 2.92
N ALA A 91 -3.49 -5.32 3.89
CA ALA A 91 -2.80 -5.48 5.17
C ALA A 91 -1.37 -6.00 4.99
N SER A 92 -1.19 -7.02 4.14
CA SER A 92 0.13 -7.57 3.81
C SER A 92 1.03 -6.54 3.11
N TYR A 93 0.47 -5.77 2.17
CA TYR A 93 1.19 -4.70 1.48
C TYR A 93 1.64 -3.59 2.44
N GLU A 94 0.74 -3.13 3.31
CA GLU A 94 1.04 -2.10 4.30
C GLU A 94 2.11 -2.57 5.30
N GLN A 95 2.03 -3.83 5.75
CA GLN A 95 3.05 -4.44 6.59
C GLN A 95 4.40 -4.51 5.88
N ALA A 96 4.44 -4.98 4.63
CA ALA A 96 5.66 -5.05 3.84
C ALA A 96 6.28 -3.65 3.63
N LEU A 97 5.44 -2.63 3.41
CA LEU A 97 5.88 -1.24 3.27
C LEU A 97 6.45 -0.68 4.60
N ALA A 98 5.79 -0.98 5.72
CA ALA A 98 6.26 -0.59 7.04
C ALA A 98 7.62 -1.25 7.37
N ASP A 99 7.75 -2.56 7.11
CA ASP A 99 8.99 -3.31 7.30
C ASP A 99 10.12 -2.79 6.40
N ALA A 100 9.82 -2.47 5.15
CA ALA A 100 10.80 -1.90 4.21
C ALA A 100 11.30 -0.53 4.69
N ARG A 101 10.39 0.34 5.16
CA ARG A 101 10.75 1.64 5.75
C ARG A 101 11.59 1.48 7.02
N ALA A 102 11.20 0.57 7.91
CA ALA A 102 11.94 0.28 9.13
C ALA A 102 13.36 -0.23 8.83
N LYS A 103 13.50 -1.16 7.87
CA LYS A 103 14.80 -1.65 7.39
C LYS A 103 15.65 -0.52 6.79
N ALA A 104 15.06 0.33 5.95
CA ALA A 104 15.78 1.47 5.36
C ALA A 104 16.30 2.44 6.44
N HIS A 105 15.46 2.78 7.43
CA HIS A 105 15.87 3.59 8.57
C HIS A 105 16.96 2.92 9.42
N GLY A 106 16.85 1.61 9.64
CA GLY A 106 17.86 0.80 10.32
C GLY A 106 19.22 0.86 9.61
N ILE A 107 19.24 0.58 8.30
CA ILE A 107 20.45 0.64 7.47
C ILE A 107 21.06 2.05 7.48
N ALA A 108 20.23 3.10 7.36
CA ALA A 108 20.71 4.48 7.40
C ALA A 108 21.34 4.84 8.74
N SER A 109 20.73 4.40 9.85
CA SER A 109 21.25 4.61 11.21
C SER A 109 22.57 3.87 11.42
N GLU A 110 22.61 2.58 11.07
CA GLU A 110 23.81 1.74 11.18
C GLU A 110 24.96 2.29 10.33
N THR A 111 24.67 2.71 9.10
CA THR A 111 25.66 3.31 8.20
C THR A 111 26.22 4.61 8.78
N ARG A 112 25.37 5.49 9.34
CA ARG A 112 25.82 6.72 10.01
C ARG A 112 26.70 6.42 11.22
N ALA A 113 26.35 5.42 12.03
CA ALA A 113 27.14 5.00 13.17
C ALA A 113 28.52 4.47 12.74
N LYS A 114 28.57 3.60 11.72
CA LYS A 114 29.82 3.09 11.13
C LYS A 114 30.67 4.20 10.53
N LEU A 115 30.06 5.14 9.79
CA LEU A 115 30.77 6.30 9.25
C LEU A 115 31.37 7.17 10.34
N LYS A 116 30.60 7.47 11.40
CA LYS A 116 31.10 8.28 12.52
C LYS A 116 32.30 7.61 13.20
N SER A 117 32.21 6.31 13.49
CA SER A 117 33.32 5.55 14.06
C SER A 117 34.54 5.50 13.13
N GLY A 118 34.31 5.31 11.82
CA GLY A 118 35.38 5.31 10.82
C GLY A 118 36.07 6.66 10.66
N ILE A 119 35.31 7.77 10.74
CA ILE A 119 35.84 9.13 10.73
C ILE A 119 36.70 9.37 11.97
N GLU A 120 36.22 9.00 13.15
CA GLU A 120 36.99 9.16 14.39
C GLU A 120 38.30 8.38 14.35
N SER A 121 38.27 7.12 13.93
CA SER A 121 39.49 6.32 13.81
C SER A 121 40.49 6.88 12.77
N ARG A 122 39.99 7.43 11.65
CA ARG A 122 40.86 8.09 10.66
C ARG A 122 41.45 9.39 11.19
N ARG A 123 40.65 10.16 11.95
CA ARG A 123 41.07 11.39 12.61
C ARG A 123 42.17 11.11 13.64
N GLU A 124 41.97 10.13 14.52
CA GLU A 124 42.99 9.71 15.51
C GLU A 124 44.30 9.28 14.83
N LYS A 125 44.24 8.49 13.76
CA LYS A 125 45.43 8.10 12.98
C LYS A 125 46.12 9.31 12.35
N ALA A 126 45.35 10.21 11.74
CA ALA A 126 45.90 11.41 11.13
C ALA A 126 46.56 12.33 12.17
N GLU A 127 45.97 12.46 13.36
CA GLU A 127 46.54 13.23 14.48
C GLU A 127 47.83 12.59 14.99
N ALA A 128 47.87 11.25 15.12
CA ALA A 128 49.08 10.53 15.50
C ALA A 128 50.21 10.70 14.47
N ASP A 129 49.90 10.52 13.18
CA ASP A 129 50.87 10.72 12.09
C ASP A 129 51.39 12.17 12.04
N LEU A 130 50.50 13.14 12.29
CA LEU A 130 50.88 14.55 12.34
C LEU A 130 51.79 14.85 13.52
N ALA A 131 51.52 14.26 14.70
CA ALA A 131 52.35 14.41 15.89
C ALA A 131 53.77 13.85 15.66
N VAL A 132 53.89 12.69 15.01
CA VAL A 132 55.20 12.11 14.64
C VAL A 132 55.95 13.05 13.70
N LYS A 133 55.30 13.51 12.62
CA LYS A 133 55.92 14.45 11.67
C LYS A 133 56.34 15.76 12.31
N LEU A 134 55.53 16.28 13.25
CA LEU A 134 55.86 17.50 13.99
C LEU A 134 57.12 17.28 14.83
N SER A 135 57.19 16.17 15.56
CA SER A 135 58.36 15.82 16.38
C SER A 135 59.63 15.63 15.55
N GLU A 136 59.53 14.96 14.39
CA GLU A 136 60.65 14.80 13.45
C GLU A 136 61.12 16.15 12.88
N ALA A 137 60.17 17.03 12.53
CA ALA A 137 60.49 18.37 12.05
C ALA A 137 61.16 19.23 13.13
N GLU A 138 60.67 19.18 14.37
CA GLU A 138 61.26 19.87 15.53
C GLU A 138 62.68 19.37 15.82
N ALA A 139 62.90 18.05 15.78
CA ALA A 139 64.23 17.46 15.94
C ALA A 139 65.18 17.90 14.82
N LYS A 140 64.71 17.93 13.57
CA LYS A 140 65.50 18.40 12.42
C LYS A 140 65.85 19.89 12.53
N ILE A 141 64.88 20.73 12.93
CA ILE A 141 65.12 22.16 13.16
C ILE A 141 66.16 22.37 14.26
N THR A 142 66.05 21.62 15.36
CA THR A 142 67.02 21.69 16.46
C THR A 142 68.41 21.24 16.01
N GLY A 143 68.50 20.17 15.22
CA GLY A 143 69.75 19.70 14.63
C GLY A 143 70.40 20.76 13.74
N MET A 144 69.64 21.31 12.78
CA MET A 144 70.13 22.38 11.89
C MET A 144 70.55 23.63 12.66
N LYS A 145 69.82 23.99 13.72
CA LYS A 145 70.17 25.11 14.60
C LYS A 145 71.52 24.87 15.28
N ASN A 146 71.72 23.69 15.86
CA ASN A 146 72.98 23.35 16.55
C ASN A 146 74.16 23.30 15.57
N GLU A 147 73.95 22.75 14.38
CA GLU A 147 74.96 22.71 13.32
C GLU A 147 75.34 24.12 12.84
N ALA A 148 74.35 25.00 12.61
CA ALA A 148 74.59 26.39 12.25
C ALA A 148 75.36 27.15 13.35
N LEU A 149 75.01 26.93 14.63
CA LEU A 149 75.74 27.52 15.75
C LEU A 149 77.21 27.04 15.79
N SER A 150 77.45 25.74 15.58
CA SER A 150 78.81 25.19 15.52
C SER A 150 79.62 25.78 14.36
N GLN A 151 79.02 25.96 13.18
CA GLN A 151 79.68 26.59 12.04
C GLN A 151 80.01 28.07 12.32
N VAL A 152 79.15 28.79 13.03
CA VAL A 152 79.43 30.17 13.46
C VAL A 152 80.62 30.22 14.43
N GLU A 153 80.71 29.29 15.39
CA GLU A 153 81.86 29.20 16.30
C GLU A 153 83.17 28.92 15.55
N GLU A 154 83.15 28.03 14.56
CA GLU A 154 84.31 27.72 13.71
C GLU A 154 84.76 28.94 12.89
N ILE A 155 83.83 29.59 12.18
CA ILE A 155 84.10 30.80 11.40
C ILE A 155 84.62 31.93 12.30
N ALA A 156 84.05 32.11 13.49
CA ALA A 156 84.50 33.10 14.45
C ALA A 156 85.94 32.81 14.93
N GLY A 157 86.26 31.54 15.19
CA GLY A 157 87.61 31.10 15.56
C GLY A 157 88.65 31.35 14.45
N GLU A 158 88.33 30.98 13.21
CA GLU A 158 89.18 31.23 12.05
C GLU A 158 89.40 32.73 11.82
N THR A 159 88.32 33.52 11.82
CA THR A 159 88.37 34.97 11.62
C THR A 159 89.19 35.64 12.72
N THR A 160 88.99 35.26 13.98
CA THR A 160 89.76 35.80 15.13
C THR A 160 91.25 35.45 15.02
N THR A 161 91.58 34.23 14.56
CA THR A 161 92.97 33.80 14.37
C THR A 161 93.69 34.65 13.34
N GLU A 162 93.05 34.90 12.19
CA GLU A 162 93.62 35.78 11.17
C GLU A 162 93.69 37.24 11.62
N LEU A 163 92.68 37.74 12.34
CA LEU A 163 92.72 39.10 12.91
C LEU A 163 93.92 39.30 13.86
N VAL A 164 94.15 38.34 14.77
CA VAL A 164 95.24 38.40 15.74
C VAL A 164 96.61 38.29 15.06
N LYS A 165 96.73 37.46 14.03
CA LYS A 165 97.96 37.30 13.24
C LYS A 165 98.31 38.59 12.50
N VAL A 166 97.33 39.31 11.95
CA VAL A 166 97.53 40.62 11.33
C VAL A 166 97.95 41.68 12.35
N LEU A 167 97.33 41.70 13.55
CA LEU A 167 97.59 42.70 14.57
C LEU A 167 98.90 42.49 15.36
N MET A 168 99.24 41.24 15.70
CA MET A 168 100.38 40.92 16.57
C MET A 168 101.60 40.35 15.83
N GLY A 169 101.49 40.07 14.52
CA GLY A 169 102.59 39.57 13.68
C GLY A 169 103.04 38.12 13.97
N LYS A 170 102.43 37.44 14.95
CA LYS A 170 102.62 36.01 15.25
C LYS A 170 101.28 35.31 15.41
N ALA A 171 101.19 34.07 14.91
CA ALA A 171 100.00 33.26 15.07
C ALA A 171 99.84 32.82 16.55
N PRO A 172 98.66 33.03 17.17
CA PRO A 172 98.39 32.57 18.52
C PRO A 172 98.29 31.03 18.60
N THR A 173 98.60 30.47 19.76
CA THR A 173 98.48 29.04 20.07
C THR A 173 97.01 28.61 20.10
N LYS A 174 96.65 27.55 19.35
CA LYS A 174 95.27 27.03 19.24
C LYS A 174 94.59 26.79 20.59
N THR A 175 95.36 26.43 21.63
CA THR A 175 94.87 26.16 22.98
C THR A 175 94.43 27.41 23.74
N ASP A 176 95.07 28.56 23.52
CA ASP A 176 94.75 29.82 24.21
C ASP A 176 93.57 30.54 23.54
N LEU A 177 93.52 30.50 22.21
CA LEU A 177 92.35 30.95 21.43
C LEU A 177 91.08 30.18 21.81
N GLY A 178 91.16 28.85 21.90
CA GLY A 178 90.00 28.03 22.25
C GLY A 178 89.47 28.31 23.66
N LYS A 179 90.33 28.68 24.61
CA LYS A 179 89.91 29.11 25.96
C LYS A 179 89.27 30.50 25.94
N ALA A 180 89.86 31.46 25.23
CA ALA A 180 89.35 32.83 25.14
C ALA A 180 88.00 32.90 24.39
N LEU A 181 87.84 32.14 23.31
CA LEU A 181 86.60 32.07 22.54
C LEU A 181 85.46 31.46 23.37
N LYS A 182 85.73 30.36 24.09
CA LYS A 182 84.75 29.77 25.02
C LYS A 182 84.39 30.67 26.20
N ALA A 183 85.32 31.48 26.68
CA ALA A 183 85.05 32.47 27.73
C ALA A 183 84.20 33.66 27.24
N ALA A 184 84.15 33.91 25.92
CA ALA A 184 83.33 34.95 25.32
C ALA A 184 81.95 34.45 24.83
N LEU A 185 81.80 33.13 24.62
CA LEU A 185 80.56 32.47 24.18
C LEU A 185 79.68 31.95 25.33
N ASN A 186 80.26 31.76 26.53
CA ASN A 186 79.51 31.55 27.78
C ASN A 186 79.06 32.88 28.39
#